data_AF-A0A0F9LQ45-F1
#
_entry.id   AF-A0A0F9LQ45-F1
#
_cell.length_a   1.000
_cell.length_b   1.000
_cell.length_c   1.000
_cell.angle_alpha   90.00
_cell.angle_beta   90.00
_cell.angle_gamma   90.00
#
_symmetry.space_group_name_H-M   'P 1'
#
loop_
_entity.id
_entity.type
_entity.pdbx_description
1 polymer ?
#
loop_
_entity_poly.entity_id
_entity_poly.type
_entity_poly.pdbx_seq_one_letter_code
_entity_poly.pdbx_strand_id
1 'polypeptide(L)' 'MSEQPLFLRYRRDWLQEQTGYSKGYLSRVATGRERLSRAFIERVCFKLQLPESELFLPESVEVV' A
#
# COMPACT_ATOMS: atom_id res chain seq x y z
N MET A 1 -1.87 16.36 1.43
CA MET A 1 -0.97 15.18 1.44
C MET A 1 -1.84 14.00 1.06
N SER A 2 -1.66 13.47 -0.15
CA SER A 2 -2.46 12.35 -0.64
C SER A 2 -1.91 11.07 -0.03
N GLU A 3 -2.71 10.41 0.81
CA GLU A 3 -2.34 9.11 1.37
C GLU A 3 -2.39 8.05 0.26
N GLN A 4 -1.41 7.14 0.26
CA GLN A 4 -1.33 6.06 -0.73
C GLN A 4 -2.56 5.15 -0.65
N PRO A 5 -3.18 4.70 -1.78
CA PRO A 5 -4.45 3.98 -1.80
C PRO A 5 -4.53 2.77 -0.86
N LEU A 6 -3.43 2.01 -0.76
CA LEU A 6 -3.29 0.87 0.15
C LEU A 6 -3.69 1.23 1.60
N PHE A 7 -3.31 2.41 2.08
CA PHE A 7 -3.50 2.84 3.46
C PHE A 7 -4.86 3.49 3.72
N LEU A 8 -5.63 3.76 2.67
CA LEU A 8 -7.05 4.11 2.78
C LEU A 8 -7.89 2.86 3.11
N ARG A 9 -7.47 1.69 2.61
CA ARG A 9 -8.18 0.41 2.77
C ARG A 9 -7.72 -0.37 3.99
N TYR A 10 -6.41 -0.39 4.27
CA TYR A 10 -5.83 -1.25 5.30
C TYR A 10 -5.07 -0.46 6.36
N ARG A 11 -5.30 -0.84 7.63
CA ARG A 11 -4.58 -0.26 8.77
C ARG A 11 -3.12 -0.71 8.76
N ARG A 12 -2.22 0.18 9.16
CA ARG A 12 -0.76 -0.08 9.20
C ARG A 12 -0.38 -1.25 10.10
N ASP A 13 -1.08 -1.43 11.22
CA ASP A 13 -0.83 -2.54 12.16
C ASP A 13 -1.17 -3.90 11.52
N TRP A 14 -2.31 -3.96 10.83
CA TRP A 14 -2.71 -5.15 10.10
C TRP A 14 -1.75 -5.45 8.93
N LEU A 15 -1.35 -4.43 8.17
CA LEU A 15 -0.36 -4.59 7.10
C LEU A 15 0.99 -5.09 7.63
N GLN A 16 1.41 -4.65 8.82
CA GLN A 16 2.62 -5.16 9.46
C GLN A 16 2.49 -6.67 9.71
N GLU A 17 1.38 -7.13 10.26
CA GLU A 17 1.13 -8.55 10.55
C GLU A 17 1.12 -9.40 9.26
N GLN A 18 0.49 -8.90 8.19
CA GLN A 18 0.39 -9.64 6.93
C GLN A 18 1.69 -9.65 6.11
N THR A 19 2.40 -8.53 6.10
CA THR A 19 3.54 -8.33 5.17
C THR A 19 4.89 -8.52 5.84
N GLY A 20 4.96 -8.45 7.17
CA GLY A 20 6.21 -8.46 7.94
C GLY A 20 6.99 -7.15 7.88
N TYR A 21 6.49 -6.10 7.22
CA TYR A 21 7.10 -4.78 7.26
C TYR A 21 6.84 -4.09 8.60
N SER A 22 7.80 -3.32 9.08
CA SER A 22 7.61 -2.55 10.31
C SER A 22 6.59 -1.42 10.12
N LYS A 23 5.82 -1.11 11.17
CA LYS A 23 4.92 0.07 11.19
C LYS A 23 5.61 1.37 10.80
N GLY A 24 6.88 1.54 11.18
CA GLY A 24 7.68 2.71 10.84
C GLY A 24 7.94 2.82 9.34
N TYR A 25 8.29 1.72 8.68
CA TYR A 25 8.44 1.68 7.23
C TYR A 25 7.11 1.98 6.52
N LEU A 26 6.04 1.29 6.92
CA LEU A 26 4.69 1.49 6.37
C LEU A 26 4.20 2.94 6.53
N SER A 27 4.51 3.59 7.65
CA SER A 27 4.16 5.01 7.86
C SER A 27 4.92 5.97 6.95
N ARG A 28 6.19 5.68 6.63
CA ARG A 28 6.95 6.47 5.65
C ARG A 28 6.41 6.29 4.24
N VAL A 29 6.03 5.07 3.87
CA VAL A 29 5.39 4.80 2.57
C VAL A 29 4.05 5.53 2.47
N ALA A 30 3.19 5.42 3.49
CA ALA A 30 1.87 6.06 3.53
C ALA A 30 1.93 7.59 3.37
N THR A 31 2.97 8.21 3.96
CA THR A 31 3.18 9.67 3.92
C THR A 31 3.99 10.14 2.71
N GLY A 32 4.38 9.24 1.81
CA GLY A 32 5.21 9.56 0.65
C GLY A 32 6.66 9.92 0.96
N ARG A 33 7.11 9.73 2.21
CA ARG A 33 8.52 9.89 2.62
C ARG A 33 9.42 8.76 2.12
N GLU A 34 8.82 7.62 1.79
CA GLU A 34 9.48 6.49 1.15
C GLU A 34 8.79 6.21 -0.19
N ARG A 35 9.57 6.01 -1.26
CA ARG A 35 9.01 5.64 -2.57
C ARG A 35 8.53 4.19 -2.55
N LEU A 36 7.44 3.91 -3.27
CA LEU A 36 7.01 2.54 -3.51
C LEU A 36 8.07 1.81 -4.33
N SER A 37 8.72 0.82 -3.72
CA SER A 37 9.64 -0.06 -4.43
C SER A 37 8.88 -1.23 -5.04
N ARG A 38 9.39 -1.78 -6.15
CA ARG A 38 8.80 -2.96 -6.77
C ARG A 38 8.71 -4.15 -5.81
N ALA A 39 9.76 -4.36 -5.01
CA ALA A 39 9.79 -5.42 -4.00
C ALA A 39 8.71 -5.25 -2.92
N PHE A 40 8.40 -4.00 -2.51
CA PHE A 40 7.30 -3.72 -1.60
C PHE A 40 5.96 -4.10 -2.23
N ILE A 41 5.69 -3.61 -3.45
CA ILE A 41 4.46 -3.88 -4.19
C ILE A 41 4.25 -5.39 -4.34
N GLU A 42 5.24 -6.10 -4.88
CA GLU A 42 5.16 -7.54 -5.12
C GLU A 42 4.90 -8.34 -3.84
N ARG A 43 5.58 -8.01 -2.74
CA ARG A 43 5.34 -8.67 -1.46
C ARG A 43 3.93 -8.42 -0.95
N VAL A 44 3.43 -7.18 -1.03
CA VAL A 44 2.08 -6.85 -0.57
C VAL A 44 1.04 -7.56 -1.43
N CYS A 45 1.15 -7.49 -2.76
CA CYS A 45 0.25 -8.21 -3.68
C CYS A 45 0.26 -9.72 -3.41
N PHE A 46 1.45 -10.31 -3.24
CA PHE A 46 1.59 -11.73 -2.91
C PHE A 46 0.94 -12.09 -1.56
N LYS A 47 1.12 -11.26 -0.52
CA LYS A 47 0.58 -11.57 0.81
C LYS A 47 -0.93 -11.37 0.90
N LEU A 48 -1.45 -10.35 0.22
CA LEU A 48 -2.88 -10.03 0.24
C LEU A 48 -3.66 -10.80 -0.83
N GLN A 49 -2.97 -11.47 -1.77
CA GLN A 49 -3.57 -12.16 -2.92
C GLN A 49 -4.46 -11.23 -3.77
N LEU A 50 -4.05 -9.96 -3.88
CA LEU A 50 -4.74 -8.93 -4.65
C LEU A 50 -3.81 -8.30 -5.69
N PRO A 51 -4.34 -7.89 -6.85
CA PRO A 51 -3.53 -7.29 -7.90
C PRO A 51 -3.06 -5.87 -7.52
N GLU A 52 -1.95 -5.45 -8.13
CA GLU A 52 -1.37 -4.12 -7.92
C GLU A 52 -2.36 -2.98 -8.24
N SER A 53 -3.19 -3.17 -9.26
CA SER A 53 -4.22 -2.19 -9.66
C SER A 53 -5.26 -1.92 -8.57
N GLU A 54 -5.53 -2.88 -7.71
CA GLU A 54 -6.50 -2.74 -6.63
C GLU A 54 -5.88 -2.11 -5.37
N LEU A 55 -4.59 -2.35 -5.15
CA LEU A 55 -3.89 -1.96 -3.93
C LEU A 55 -3.17 -0.61 -4.04
N PHE A 56 -2.66 -0.26 -5.23
CA PHE A 56 -1.72 0.84 -5.41
C PHE A 56 -2.13 1.85 -6.48
N LEU A 57 -2.96 1.46 -7.44
CA LEU A 57 -3.51 2.44 -8.38
C LEU A 57 -4.71 3.13 -7.74
N PRO A 58 -4.86 4.46 -7.89
CA PRO A 58 -6.12 5.08 -7.59
C PRO A 58 -7.18 4.39 -8.46
N GLU A 59 -8.31 4.00 -7.87
CA GLU A 59 -9.48 3.68 -8.67
C GLU A 59 -9.63 4.84 -9.64
N SER A 60 -9.58 4.57 -10.94
CA SER A 60 -9.93 5.59 -11.91
C SER A 60 -11.33 6.02 -11.52
N VAL A 61 -11.42 7.20 -10.91
CA VAL A 61 -12.66 7.96 -10.86
C VAL A 61 -13.03 8.01 -12.34
N GLU A 62 -14.06 7.24 -12.71
CA GLU A 62 -14.62 7.30 -14.05
C GLU A 62 -14.88 8.79 -14.32
N VAL A 63 -14.18 9.31 -15.32
CA VAL A 63 -14.47 10.63 -15.85
C VAL A 63 -15.78 10.46 -16.61
N VAL A 64 -16.90 10.71 -15.92
CA VAL A 64 -18.22 10.86 -16.53
C VAL A 64 -18.48 12.34 -16.71
#